data_AF-A0A915BRA7-F1
#
_entry.id   AF-A0A915BRA7-F1
#
_cell.length_a   1.000
_cell.length_b   1.000
_cell.length_c   1.000
_cell.angle_alpha   90.00
_cell.angle_beta   90.00
_cell.angle_gamma   90.00
#
_symmetry.space_group_name_H-M   'P 1'
#
loop_
_entity.id
_entity.type
_entity.pdbx_description
1 polymer ?
#
loop_
_entity_poly.entity_id
_entity_poly.type
_entity_poly.pdbx_seq_one_letter_code
_entity_poly.pdbx_strand_id
1 'polypeptide(L)'
;MQYQTEMAQLKEMIRERDERLDRLHARIADYESFPGQLSSSELSESSSNAANKSIWEAMPEEVREELDFLKQRYKELDGVVQKMMQSYIATANESLRSRESKMLEDKATDCGDLIITTAEAHSSNATQSEQGLPMIEGRSSVEAISERTISEHAQVDTAGVSTLAHLLRSVRKAEINGKLTPNIRQLLESLLIDVNRNALSAEFMDDAVNRFFANLDLALRRTLSTSEDNRRKCEELEKARAEVAEDLRTCSEELRVAQDRYAIFEAKAESLRLQLKEENRNGTMLRNEIERLTEQLQRLDTSNTGLTGIIKQQQLEIEEKANAYHKSTALLEEFRLELEKMGAYADILNEKCRQLNRDKEELRRRLGERDREMERLQKRLVDSVQECTTRANDVQKLDKRLVGLQLQNDTLRRKYDKRETFLEQMEELLKTMKVRNDALREANRLRQTKIDVILKFLGRHGIDVGEGFDVLPQNALAEEPEGEVGAEDMPQNANEPTHTSPFPYGISNVAVARLVSRLERYTSQIEMREREGSIDDIRIPSWRSISEATSSRCASESGDTHQNADDAVPNLSENRAVNSL
;
A
#
# COMPACT_ATOMS: atom_id res chain seq x y z
N MET A 1 -20.19 42.09 3.34
CA MET A 1 -20.31 42.33 4.79
C MET A 1 -20.34 41.02 5.56
N GLN A 2 -21.49 40.43 5.91
CA GLN A 2 -21.58 39.30 6.85
C GLN A 2 -20.62 38.12 6.56
N TYR A 3 -20.62 37.60 5.34
CA TYR A 3 -19.69 36.53 4.92
C TYR A 3 -18.19 36.90 5.07
N GLN A 4 -17.84 38.19 4.93
CA GLN A 4 -16.46 38.65 5.12
C GLN A 4 -16.08 38.77 6.60
N THR A 5 -17.03 39.10 7.48
CA THR A 5 -16.82 39.08 8.94
C THR A 5 -16.73 37.64 9.49
N GLU A 6 -17.54 36.71 8.98
CA GLU A 6 -17.46 35.29 9.32
C GLU A 6 -16.13 34.67 8.83
N MET A 7 -15.71 34.98 7.59
CA MET A 7 -14.40 34.59 7.05
C MET A 7 -13.24 35.17 7.87
N ALA A 8 -13.36 36.40 8.38
CA ALA A 8 -12.33 37.00 9.24
C ALA A 8 -12.23 36.30 10.61
N GLN A 9 -13.37 35.98 11.23
CA GLN A 9 -13.43 35.23 12.50
C GLN A 9 -12.87 33.81 12.35
N LEU A 10 -13.16 33.13 11.23
CA LEU A 10 -12.59 31.82 10.92
C LEU A 10 -11.07 31.87 10.75
N LYS A 11 -10.54 32.86 10.02
CA LYS A 11 -9.08 33.05 9.87
C LYS A 11 -8.38 33.34 11.19
N GLU A 12 -9.02 34.12 12.07
CA GLU A 12 -8.46 34.43 13.39
C GLU A 12 -8.46 33.21 14.31
N MET A 13 -9.53 32.39 14.31
CA MET A 13 -9.55 31.12 15.04
C MET A 13 -8.50 30.13 14.53
N ILE A 14 -8.26 30.07 13.21
CA ILE A 14 -7.20 29.21 12.64
C ILE A 14 -5.83 29.68 13.16
N ARG A 15 -5.54 30.99 13.05
CA ARG A 15 -4.28 31.59 13.55
C ARG A 15 -4.04 31.30 15.04
N GLU A 16 -5.06 31.45 15.89
CA GLU A 16 -4.94 31.15 17.33
C GLU A 16 -4.66 29.65 17.59
N ARG A 17 -5.23 28.75 16.77
CA ARG A 17 -4.98 27.31 16.88
C ARG A 17 -3.58 26.93 16.42
N ASP A 18 -3.11 27.49 15.31
CA ASP A 18 -1.77 27.25 14.78
C ASP A 18 -0.70 27.74 15.79
N GLU A 19 -0.82 28.97 16.30
CA GLU A 19 0.08 29.49 17.34
C GLU A 19 0.07 28.65 18.63
N ARG A 20 -1.06 28.02 18.98
CA ARG A 20 -1.15 27.10 20.12
C ARG A 20 -0.48 25.76 19.83
N LEU A 21 -0.49 25.32 18.57
CA LEU A 21 0.17 24.11 18.10
C LEU A 21 1.69 24.29 18.10
N ASP A 22 2.20 25.42 17.61
CA ASP A 22 3.62 25.78 17.68
C ASP A 22 4.12 25.87 19.13
N ARG A 23 3.32 26.46 20.03
CA ARG A 23 3.62 26.49 21.48
C ARG A 23 3.63 25.11 22.13
N LEU A 24 2.97 24.10 21.55
CA LEU A 24 3.05 22.70 22.00
C LEU A 24 4.27 22.00 21.40
N HIS A 25 4.56 22.18 20.11
CA HIS A 25 5.77 21.66 19.48
C HIS A 25 7.05 22.18 20.15
N ALA A 26 7.11 23.48 20.49
CA ALA A 26 8.22 24.05 21.24
C ALA A 26 8.43 23.33 22.59
N ARG A 27 7.36 23.13 23.37
CA ARG A 27 7.44 22.39 24.65
C ARG A 27 7.86 20.92 24.48
N ILE A 28 7.39 20.26 23.42
CA ILE A 28 7.77 18.87 23.14
C ILE A 28 9.28 18.82 22.82
N ALA A 29 9.78 19.74 21.98
CA ALA A 29 11.21 19.87 21.72
C ALA A 29 12.03 20.23 22.98
N ASP A 30 11.51 21.06 23.88
CA ASP A 30 12.14 21.37 25.18
C ASP A 30 12.24 20.12 26.09
N TYR A 31 11.27 19.20 26.03
CA TYR A 31 11.32 17.92 26.74
C TYR A 31 12.22 16.87 26.05
N GLU A 32 12.19 16.80 24.72
CA GLU A 32 12.99 15.83 23.93
C GLU A 32 14.48 16.19 23.86
N SER A 33 14.82 17.48 24.00
CA SER A 33 16.21 17.97 24.05
C SER A 33 16.87 17.91 25.43
N PHE A 34 16.20 17.33 26.44
CA PHE A 34 16.73 17.15 27.80
C PHE A 34 17.12 15.67 28.08
N PRO A 35 18.32 15.21 27.67
CA PRO A 35 18.80 13.85 27.95
C PRO A 35 19.23 13.68 29.43
N GLY A 36 18.23 13.55 30.31
CA GLY A 36 18.35 12.96 31.65
C GLY A 36 18.99 13.81 32.74
N GLN A 37 18.17 14.45 33.58
CA GLN A 37 18.64 14.96 34.88
C GLN A 37 17.55 15.05 35.97
N LEU A 38 17.37 13.96 36.71
CA LEU A 38 16.98 13.91 38.14
C LEU A 38 17.63 12.63 38.71
N SER A 39 18.90 12.66 39.13
CA SER A 39 19.36 12.97 40.50
C SER A 39 19.12 11.82 41.51
N SER A 40 20.09 11.39 42.32
CA SER A 40 21.54 11.66 42.35
C SER A 40 22.23 10.63 43.27
N SER A 41 23.46 10.20 42.96
CA SER A 41 24.37 9.64 43.97
C SER A 41 25.82 9.74 43.50
N GLU A 42 26.69 10.21 44.39
CA GLU A 42 28.14 10.15 44.23
C GLU A 42 28.63 8.72 44.49
N LEU A 43 29.63 8.25 43.73
CA LEU A 43 30.83 7.57 44.26
C LEU A 43 31.88 7.32 43.18
N SER A 44 33.11 7.05 43.61
CA SER A 44 34.31 6.90 42.78
C SER A 44 34.50 5.49 42.20
N GLU A 45 35.37 5.42 41.20
CA GLU A 45 36.23 4.29 40.85
C GLU A 45 35.64 2.87 40.70
N SER A 46 35.56 2.48 39.43
CA SER A 46 36.19 1.23 38.92
C SER A 46 35.47 -0.12 39.15
N SER A 47 36.15 -1.17 38.72
CA SER A 47 35.84 -2.59 38.93
C SER A 47 34.54 -3.12 38.31
N SER A 48 34.70 -3.59 37.09
CA SER A 48 33.93 -4.67 36.47
C SER A 48 33.56 -5.81 37.45
N ASN A 49 32.33 -5.79 37.98
CA ASN A 49 31.65 -6.97 38.54
C ASN A 49 30.13 -6.74 38.75
N ALA A 50 29.40 -6.54 37.64
CA ALA A 50 27.92 -6.50 37.64
C ALA A 50 27.31 -7.23 36.43
N ALA A 51 28.06 -8.12 35.77
CA ALA A 51 27.48 -9.06 34.81
C ALA A 51 26.50 -9.99 35.54
N ASN A 52 25.37 -10.29 34.89
CA ASN A 52 24.25 -11.08 35.42
C ASN A 52 23.34 -10.40 36.45
N LYS A 53 23.26 -9.07 36.51
CA LYS A 53 21.96 -8.45 36.86
C LYS A 53 20.97 -8.71 35.73
N SER A 54 19.98 -9.57 36.00
CA SER A 54 18.87 -9.82 35.08
C SER A 54 18.08 -8.52 34.86
N ILE A 55 17.46 -8.35 33.68
CA ILE A 55 16.68 -7.14 33.35
C ILE A 55 15.59 -6.87 34.39
N TRP A 56 15.05 -7.93 35.03
CA TRP A 56 14.13 -7.85 36.15
C TRP A 56 14.66 -7.06 37.37
N GLU A 57 15.96 -7.15 37.69
CA GLU A 57 16.58 -6.39 38.79
C GLU A 57 16.92 -4.95 38.43
N ALA A 58 16.95 -4.63 37.12
CA ALA A 58 17.17 -3.27 36.61
C ALA A 58 15.86 -2.49 36.39
N MET A 59 14.71 -3.18 36.42
CA MET A 59 13.38 -2.56 36.35
C MET A 59 13.05 -1.81 37.67
N PRO A 60 12.37 -0.65 37.65
CA PRO A 60 12.04 0.10 38.88
C PRO A 60 11.29 -0.74 39.92
N GLU A 61 11.50 -0.42 41.20
CA GLU A 61 11.02 -1.22 42.33
C GLU A 61 9.48 -1.22 42.39
N GLU A 62 8.87 -0.07 42.10
CA GLU A 62 7.43 0.13 42.00
C GLU A 62 6.81 -0.77 40.91
N VAL A 63 7.50 -0.90 39.77
CA VAL A 63 7.04 -1.75 38.64
C VAL A 63 7.26 -3.24 38.94
N ARG A 64 8.26 -3.58 39.78
CA ARG A 64 8.38 -4.95 40.33
C ARG A 64 7.22 -5.26 41.26
N GLU A 65 6.91 -4.35 42.19
CA GLU A 65 5.82 -4.51 43.15
C GLU A 65 4.45 -4.59 42.45
N GLU A 66 4.15 -3.74 41.47
CA GLU A 66 2.93 -3.84 40.67
C GLU A 66 2.84 -5.17 39.91
N LEU A 67 3.95 -5.64 39.32
CA LEU A 67 3.96 -6.90 38.57
C LEU A 67 3.83 -8.14 39.48
N ASP A 68 4.44 -8.14 40.66
CA ASP A 68 4.30 -9.24 41.63
C ASP A 68 2.93 -9.19 42.34
N PHE A 69 2.37 -8.01 42.57
CA PHE A 69 0.96 -7.85 42.96
C PHE A 69 0.02 -8.39 41.87
N LEU A 70 0.30 -8.12 40.59
CA LEU A 70 -0.49 -8.65 39.48
C LEU A 70 -0.37 -10.18 39.36
N LYS A 71 0.83 -10.75 39.55
CA LYS A 71 1.02 -12.22 39.64
C LYS A 71 0.27 -12.81 40.84
N GLN A 72 0.25 -12.12 41.97
CA GLN A 72 -0.48 -12.56 43.16
C GLN A 72 -1.99 -12.53 42.91
N ARG A 73 -2.52 -11.46 42.31
CA ARG A 73 -3.92 -11.38 41.85
C ARG A 73 -4.27 -12.45 40.83
N TYR A 74 -3.36 -12.79 39.92
CA TYR A 74 -3.56 -13.87 38.96
C TYR A 74 -3.64 -15.25 39.64
N LYS A 75 -2.80 -15.50 40.66
CA LYS A 75 -2.88 -16.72 41.49
C LYS A 75 -4.14 -16.77 42.35
N GLU A 76 -4.60 -15.64 42.88
CA GLU A 76 -5.89 -15.55 43.58
C GLU A 76 -7.05 -15.89 42.63
N LEU A 77 -7.04 -15.34 41.41
CA LEU A 77 -8.04 -15.60 40.39
C LEU A 77 -8.03 -17.07 39.93
N ASP A 78 -6.86 -17.64 39.64
CA ASP A 78 -6.73 -19.07 39.33
C ASP A 78 -7.20 -19.96 40.49
N GLY A 79 -6.87 -19.61 41.73
CA GLY A 79 -7.38 -20.28 42.92
C GLY A 79 -8.91 -20.19 43.09
N VAL A 80 -9.53 -19.09 42.64
CA VAL A 80 -11.00 -18.95 42.58
C VAL A 80 -11.59 -19.78 41.44
N VAL A 81 -10.97 -19.78 40.25
CA VAL A 81 -11.40 -20.61 39.11
C VAL A 81 -11.29 -22.10 39.43
N GLN A 82 -10.20 -22.55 40.04
CA GLN A 82 -10.03 -23.94 40.49
C GLN A 82 -11.06 -24.32 41.55
N LYS A 83 -11.34 -23.46 42.54
CA LYS A 83 -12.43 -23.69 43.52
C LYS A 83 -13.80 -23.75 42.88
N MET A 84 -14.08 -22.90 41.89
CA MET A 84 -15.34 -22.89 41.14
C MET A 84 -15.48 -24.16 40.29
N MET A 85 -14.41 -24.60 39.63
CA MET A 85 -14.40 -25.84 38.86
C MET A 85 -14.54 -27.08 39.78
N GLN A 86 -13.88 -27.08 40.95
CA GLN A 86 -14.05 -28.13 41.96
C GLN A 86 -15.46 -28.15 42.56
N SER A 87 -16.09 -27.00 42.81
CA SER A 87 -17.48 -26.95 43.29
C SER A 87 -18.48 -27.38 42.21
N TYR A 88 -18.20 -27.09 40.95
CA TYR A 88 -19.00 -27.56 39.81
C TYR A 88 -18.87 -29.09 39.63
N ILE A 89 -17.65 -29.65 39.77
CA ILE A 89 -17.41 -31.09 39.76
C ILE A 89 -18.06 -31.77 40.97
N ALA A 90 -18.00 -31.17 42.17
CA ALA A 90 -18.65 -31.69 43.36
C ALA A 90 -20.17 -31.73 43.21
N THR A 91 -20.80 -30.62 42.81
CA THR A 91 -22.25 -30.55 42.59
C THR A 91 -22.72 -31.40 41.41
N ALA A 92 -21.93 -31.57 40.35
CA ALA A 92 -22.21 -32.51 39.27
C ALA A 92 -22.16 -33.97 39.76
N ASN A 93 -21.17 -34.35 40.58
CA ASN A 93 -21.08 -35.69 41.16
C ASN A 93 -22.20 -35.96 42.19
N GLU A 94 -22.61 -34.95 42.95
CA GLU A 94 -23.73 -35.03 43.89
C GLU A 94 -25.07 -35.13 43.16
N SER A 95 -25.23 -34.40 42.04
CA SER A 95 -26.35 -34.54 41.10
C SER A 95 -26.40 -35.92 40.46
N LEU A 96 -25.25 -36.48 40.05
CA LEU A 96 -25.18 -37.84 39.50
C LEU A 96 -25.57 -38.90 40.53
N ARG A 97 -25.04 -38.84 41.75
CA ARG A 97 -25.43 -39.75 42.85
C ARG A 97 -26.91 -39.60 43.22
N SER A 98 -27.43 -38.38 43.24
CA SER A 98 -28.86 -38.11 43.41
C SER A 98 -29.72 -38.74 42.31
N ARG A 99 -29.24 -38.71 41.06
CA ARG A 99 -29.94 -39.26 39.89
C ARG A 99 -29.87 -40.79 39.82
N GLU A 100 -28.74 -41.40 40.15
CA GLU A 100 -28.61 -42.86 40.26
C GLU A 100 -29.51 -43.43 41.38
N SER A 101 -29.57 -42.73 42.53
CA SER A 101 -30.47 -43.09 43.64
C SER A 101 -31.97 -42.86 43.36
N LYS A 102 -32.34 -42.36 42.17
CA LYS A 102 -33.73 -42.11 41.74
C LYS A 102 -34.11 -42.82 40.43
N MET A 103 -33.27 -43.75 39.98
CA MET A 103 -33.41 -44.48 38.71
C MET A 103 -33.71 -45.98 38.89
N LEU A 104 -34.21 -46.40 40.06
CA LEU A 104 -34.46 -47.82 40.38
C LEU A 104 -35.88 -48.15 40.91
N GLU A 105 -36.79 -47.17 40.96
CA GLU A 105 -38.19 -47.41 41.32
C GLU A 105 -39.12 -46.90 40.20
N ASP A 106 -40.27 -47.58 40.06
CA ASP A 106 -41.43 -47.29 39.21
C ASP A 106 -41.23 -47.17 37.68
N LYS A 107 -41.32 -48.31 36.98
CA LYS A 107 -42.25 -48.51 35.85
C LYS A 107 -42.70 -49.96 35.68
N ALA A 108 -43.92 -50.10 35.11
CA ALA A 108 -44.70 -51.30 34.84
C ALA A 108 -45.49 -51.83 36.05
N THR A 109 -46.79 -52.13 35.93
CA THR A 109 -47.63 -52.38 34.73
C THR A 109 -49.03 -51.78 34.83
N ASP A 110 -49.63 -51.43 33.69
CA ASP A 110 -51.09 -51.57 33.47
C ASP A 110 -51.37 -51.78 31.97
N CYS A 111 -52.47 -52.45 31.61
CA CYS A 111 -52.84 -52.84 30.25
C CYS A 111 -54.35 -53.11 30.07
N GLY A 112 -55.02 -52.30 29.24
CA GLY A 112 -56.14 -52.75 28.40
C GLY A 112 -57.57 -52.45 28.90
N ASP A 113 -58.20 -51.43 28.32
CA ASP A 113 -59.67 -51.30 28.28
C ASP A 113 -60.31 -52.42 27.45
N LEU A 114 -61.46 -52.95 27.89
CA LEU A 114 -62.57 -53.40 27.02
C LEU A 114 -63.85 -53.74 27.83
N ILE A 115 -64.85 -52.84 27.76
CA ILE A 115 -66.32 -53.09 27.70
C ILE A 115 -67.04 -53.86 28.85
N ILE A 116 -67.91 -53.12 29.57
CA ILE A 116 -69.37 -53.37 29.86
C ILE A 116 -69.79 -54.86 30.13
N THR A 117 -70.40 -55.27 31.26
CA THR A 117 -71.68 -54.78 31.86
C THR A 117 -71.93 -55.29 33.31
N THR A 118 -72.67 -54.51 34.12
CA THR A 118 -73.62 -54.86 35.23
C THR A 118 -73.44 -56.07 36.19
N ALA A 119 -73.77 -55.80 37.47
CA ALA A 119 -74.27 -56.71 38.52
C ALA A 119 -73.29 -57.75 39.12
N GLU A 120 -73.37 -58.15 40.40
CA GLU A 120 -74.10 -57.64 41.58
C GLU A 120 -73.38 -58.08 42.90
N ALA A 121 -73.77 -57.50 44.04
CA ALA A 121 -73.60 -57.95 45.45
C ALA A 121 -72.38 -58.84 45.85
N HIS A 122 -71.60 -58.53 46.90
CA HIS A 122 -72.03 -58.45 48.31
C HIS A 122 -70.91 -57.94 49.25
N SER A 123 -71.32 -57.48 50.45
CA SER A 123 -70.56 -57.55 51.74
C SER A 123 -69.31 -56.67 51.93
N SER A 124 -69.11 -55.98 53.06
CA SER A 124 -70.02 -55.61 54.17
C SER A 124 -69.34 -54.58 55.11
N ASN A 125 -70.17 -53.74 55.77
CA ASN A 125 -69.92 -53.03 57.05
C ASN A 125 -68.71 -52.06 57.16
N ALA A 126 -68.77 -50.91 57.85
CA ALA A 126 -69.82 -50.04 58.38
C ALA A 126 -69.13 -48.65 58.65
N THR A 127 -69.74 -47.53 59.04
CA THR A 127 -70.94 -47.20 59.86
C THR A 127 -71.47 -45.80 59.49
N GLN A 128 -72.69 -45.47 59.96
CA GLN A 128 -73.28 -44.11 60.03
C GLN A 128 -73.59 -43.40 58.68
N SER A 129 -74.59 -42.50 58.59
CA SER A 129 -75.77 -42.27 59.45
C SER A 129 -76.74 -41.30 58.76
N GLU A 130 -77.87 -41.77 58.19
CA GLU A 130 -79.01 -40.91 57.86
C GLU A 130 -80.26 -41.71 57.46
N GLN A 131 -81.41 -41.47 58.10
CA GLN A 131 -82.67 -41.06 57.45
C GLN A 131 -83.86 -40.91 58.43
N GLY A 132 -84.62 -39.83 58.21
CA GLY A 132 -86.03 -39.58 58.55
C GLY A 132 -86.75 -40.43 59.61
N LEU A 133 -86.98 -39.83 60.78
CA LEU A 133 -88.14 -40.14 61.62
C LEU A 133 -89.42 -39.52 61.00
N PRO A 134 -90.50 -40.29 60.76
CA PRO A 134 -91.83 -39.71 60.52
C PRO A 134 -92.45 -39.22 61.83
N MET A 135 -93.28 -38.18 61.74
CA MET A 135 -93.85 -37.47 62.89
C MET A 135 -94.93 -38.28 63.63
N ILE A 136 -95.04 -38.08 64.95
CA ILE A 136 -96.08 -38.69 65.79
C ILE A 136 -97.43 -38.02 65.53
N GLU A 137 -98.42 -38.78 65.08
CA GLU A 137 -99.83 -38.35 65.10
C GLU A 137 -100.57 -39.07 66.24
N GLY A 138 -100.97 -38.30 67.26
CA GLY A 138 -101.67 -38.83 68.43
C GLY A 138 -103.19 -38.75 68.27
N ARG A 139 -103.90 -39.86 68.51
CA ARG A 139 -105.35 -39.85 68.71
C ARG A 139 -105.78 -40.69 69.91
N SER A 140 -106.13 -39.99 70.99
CA SER A 140 -106.92 -40.54 72.09
C SER A 140 -108.39 -40.68 71.65
N SER A 141 -109.06 -41.73 72.12
CA SER A 141 -110.52 -41.88 72.05
C SER A 141 -110.99 -42.57 73.32
N VAL A 142 -112.16 -42.18 73.83
CA VAL A 142 -112.64 -42.50 75.19
C VAL A 142 -113.99 -43.22 75.12
N GLU A 143 -114.26 -44.06 76.14
CA GLU A 143 -115.55 -44.66 76.54
C GLU A 143 -116.28 -45.64 75.59
N ALA A 144 -116.58 -46.83 76.14
CA ALA A 144 -117.93 -47.42 76.12
C ALA A 144 -118.12 -48.42 77.29
N ILE A 145 -119.32 -48.41 77.88
CA ILE A 145 -119.74 -49.13 79.09
C ILE A 145 -120.20 -50.57 78.78
N SER A 146 -120.11 -51.50 79.75
CA SER A 146 -121.08 -52.61 79.85
C SER A 146 -121.25 -53.14 81.29
N GLU A 147 -122.49 -53.14 81.80
CA GLU A 147 -122.88 -53.77 83.08
C GLU A 147 -123.54 -55.14 82.84
N ARG A 148 -123.59 -56.04 83.85
CA ARG A 148 -124.67 -57.06 83.93
C ARG A 148 -124.96 -57.68 85.33
N THR A 149 -125.96 -57.13 86.00
CA THR A 149 -127.04 -57.76 86.82
C THR A 149 -126.87 -59.13 87.55
N ILE A 150 -127.04 -59.08 88.88
CA ILE A 150 -128.11 -59.74 89.71
C ILE A 150 -128.40 -61.26 89.59
N SER A 151 -128.45 -61.96 90.74
CA SER A 151 -129.56 -62.86 91.10
C SER A 151 -129.71 -63.04 92.61
N GLU A 152 -130.93 -62.97 93.13
CA GLU A 152 -131.29 -63.43 94.47
C GLU A 152 -131.51 -64.94 94.47
N HIS A 153 -131.51 -65.57 95.66
CA HIS A 153 -132.70 -66.26 96.17
C HIS A 153 -132.56 -66.58 97.66
N ALA A 154 -133.65 -66.45 98.40
CA ALA A 154 -133.80 -66.95 99.76
C ALA A 154 -134.95 -67.96 99.77
N GLN A 155 -134.82 -69.03 100.54
CA GLN A 155 -135.95 -69.89 100.89
C GLN A 155 -135.86 -70.24 102.38
N VAL A 156 -136.96 -69.98 103.08
CA VAL A 156 -137.16 -70.33 104.49
C VAL A 156 -138.07 -71.54 104.51
N ASP A 157 -137.82 -72.48 105.42
CA ASP A 157 -138.85 -73.41 105.86
C ASP A 157 -138.77 -73.66 107.37
N THR A 158 -139.88 -74.07 107.97
CA THR A 158 -140.20 -73.65 109.35
C THR A 158 -140.07 -74.70 110.45
N ALA A 159 -139.42 -74.33 111.55
CA ALA A 159 -139.76 -74.75 112.93
C ALA A 159 -139.28 -73.68 113.92
N GLY A 160 -140.13 -73.25 114.86
CA GLY A 160 -139.92 -71.97 115.57
C GLY A 160 -139.15 -72.02 116.89
N VAL A 161 -138.03 -71.28 116.97
CA VAL A 161 -137.41 -70.79 118.23
C VAL A 161 -136.82 -69.38 118.02
N SER A 162 -137.12 -68.45 118.95
CA SER A 162 -136.58 -67.10 119.20
C SER A 162 -136.16 -66.17 118.02
N THR A 163 -136.76 -64.98 117.99
CA THR A 163 -136.61 -63.95 116.94
C THR A 163 -135.24 -63.26 116.85
N LEU A 164 -134.50 -63.09 117.96
CA LEU A 164 -133.25 -62.32 117.97
C LEU A 164 -132.18 -62.88 117.01
N ALA A 165 -132.06 -64.20 116.94
CA ALA A 165 -131.04 -64.86 116.12
C ALA A 165 -131.21 -64.61 114.61
N HIS A 166 -132.40 -64.18 114.18
CA HIS A 166 -132.63 -63.67 112.83
C HIS A 166 -132.15 -62.23 112.67
N LEU A 167 -132.39 -61.36 113.66
CA LEU A 167 -132.08 -59.92 113.56
C LEU A 167 -130.57 -59.64 113.60
N LEU A 168 -129.81 -60.28 114.51
CA LEU A 168 -128.34 -60.24 114.51
C LEU A 168 -127.72 -60.84 113.23
N ARG A 169 -128.32 -61.92 112.71
CA ARG A 169 -127.90 -62.52 111.44
C ARG A 169 -128.20 -61.61 110.25
N SER A 170 -129.28 -60.84 110.32
CA SER A 170 -129.68 -59.86 109.28
C SER A 170 -128.76 -58.64 109.28
N VAL A 171 -128.32 -58.14 110.43
CA VAL A 171 -127.27 -57.09 110.51
C VAL A 171 -125.93 -57.59 109.98
N ARG A 172 -125.53 -58.82 110.32
CA ARG A 172 -124.31 -59.44 109.75
C ARG A 172 -124.38 -59.66 108.24
N LYS A 173 -125.57 -59.94 107.72
CA LYS A 173 -125.89 -60.06 106.29
C LYS A 173 -126.40 -58.75 105.66
N ALA A 174 -126.29 -57.61 106.35
CA ALA A 174 -126.71 -56.32 105.80
C ALA A 174 -125.64 -55.83 104.81
N GLU A 175 -125.76 -56.33 103.58
CA GLU A 175 -124.91 -56.01 102.44
C GLU A 175 -125.75 -55.26 101.42
N ILE A 176 -125.75 -53.93 101.57
CA ILE A 176 -126.31 -52.97 100.62
C ILE A 176 -125.15 -52.10 100.11
N ASN A 177 -125.22 -51.67 98.85
CA ASN A 177 -124.09 -51.11 98.10
C ASN A 177 -123.48 -49.84 98.73
N GLY A 178 -122.44 -50.04 99.53
CA GLY A 178 -121.76 -49.00 100.30
C GLY A 178 -121.43 -49.54 101.68
N LYS A 179 -120.17 -49.89 101.92
CA LYS A 179 -119.75 -50.57 103.16
C LYS A 179 -120.19 -49.76 104.38
N LEU A 180 -121.09 -50.33 105.19
CA LEU A 180 -121.21 -49.97 106.60
C LEU A 180 -119.80 -50.13 107.21
N THR A 181 -119.13 -49.00 107.47
CA THR A 181 -117.74 -48.94 107.95
C THR A 181 -117.59 -49.90 109.13
N PRO A 182 -116.49 -50.68 109.28
CA PRO A 182 -116.44 -51.75 110.27
C PRO A 182 -116.87 -51.35 111.69
N ASN A 183 -116.52 -50.14 112.13
CA ASN A 183 -116.99 -49.54 113.37
C ASN A 183 -118.53 -49.45 113.47
N ILE A 184 -119.22 -49.01 112.40
CA ILE A 184 -120.68 -48.88 112.34
C ILE A 184 -121.35 -50.27 112.34
N ARG A 185 -120.80 -51.24 111.60
CA ARG A 185 -121.31 -52.63 111.63
C ARG A 185 -121.13 -53.25 113.02
N GLN A 186 -119.99 -53.03 113.68
CA GLN A 186 -119.78 -53.45 115.08
C GLN A 186 -120.74 -52.76 116.06
N LEU A 187 -120.97 -51.46 115.91
CA LEU A 187 -121.88 -50.68 116.75
C LEU A 187 -123.33 -51.21 116.68
N LEU A 188 -123.81 -51.57 115.48
CA LEU A 188 -125.13 -52.19 115.30
C LEU A 188 -125.21 -53.58 115.96
N GLU A 189 -124.14 -54.37 115.93
CA GLU A 189 -124.09 -55.65 116.62
C GLU A 189 -124.08 -55.50 118.15
N SER A 190 -123.28 -54.58 118.69
CA SER A 190 -123.26 -54.29 120.14
C SER A 190 -124.63 -53.87 120.66
N LEU A 191 -125.31 -52.95 119.96
CA LEU A 191 -126.64 -52.49 120.34
C LEU A 191 -127.65 -53.66 120.46
N LEU A 192 -127.67 -54.55 119.47
CA LEU A 192 -128.57 -55.71 119.46
C LEU A 192 -128.23 -56.78 120.51
N ILE A 193 -126.99 -56.85 120.96
CA ILE A 193 -126.57 -57.75 122.05
C ILE A 193 -127.02 -57.20 123.41
N ASP A 194 -126.81 -55.91 123.66
CA ASP A 194 -127.12 -55.28 124.95
C ASP A 194 -128.62 -55.15 125.19
N VAL A 195 -129.39 -54.74 124.18
CA VAL A 195 -130.87 -54.68 124.22
C VAL A 195 -131.48 -56.04 124.60
N ASN A 196 -130.95 -57.14 124.08
CA ASN A 196 -131.48 -58.48 124.39
C ASN A 196 -131.14 -58.97 125.81
N ARG A 197 -130.02 -58.55 126.39
CA ARG A 197 -129.59 -59.01 127.73
C ARG A 197 -130.46 -58.44 128.85
N ASN A 198 -131.00 -57.23 128.67
CA ASN A 198 -131.68 -56.47 129.71
C ASN A 198 -133.19 -56.32 129.50
N ALA A 199 -133.82 -57.30 128.83
CA ALA A 199 -135.21 -57.28 128.35
C ALA A 199 -136.35 -57.16 129.42
N LEU A 200 -136.02 -56.80 130.66
CA LEU A 200 -136.94 -56.53 131.76
C LEU A 200 -136.78 -55.11 132.38
N SER A 201 -135.91 -54.25 131.82
CA SER A 201 -135.79 -52.84 132.22
C SER A 201 -135.61 -51.92 131.01
N ALA A 202 -136.45 -50.88 130.91
CA ALA A 202 -136.48 -49.97 129.78
C ALA A 202 -135.28 -49.00 129.74
N GLU A 203 -134.86 -48.49 130.91
CA GLU A 203 -133.80 -47.46 131.02
C GLU A 203 -132.46 -47.94 130.42
N PHE A 204 -132.17 -49.24 130.54
CA PHE A 204 -130.97 -49.85 129.96
C PHE A 204 -130.99 -49.97 128.43
N MET A 205 -132.17 -49.93 127.79
CA MET A 205 -132.28 -49.97 126.33
C MET A 205 -132.04 -48.59 125.72
N ASP A 206 -132.65 -47.54 126.28
CA ASP A 206 -132.46 -46.16 125.80
C ASP A 206 -130.99 -45.71 125.91
N ASP A 207 -130.31 -46.04 127.01
CA ASP A 207 -128.90 -45.67 127.18
C ASP A 207 -127.97 -46.43 126.21
N ALA A 208 -128.32 -47.67 125.83
CA ALA A 208 -127.62 -48.40 124.77
C ALA A 208 -127.85 -47.75 123.38
N VAL A 209 -129.08 -47.35 123.06
CA VAL A 209 -129.44 -46.67 121.81
C VAL A 209 -128.74 -45.31 121.68
N ASN A 210 -128.70 -44.52 122.76
CA ASN A 210 -128.01 -43.22 122.76
C ASN A 210 -126.50 -43.36 122.52
N ARG A 211 -125.86 -44.35 123.16
CA ARG A 211 -124.44 -44.67 122.92
C ARG A 211 -124.18 -45.14 121.48
N PHE A 212 -125.11 -45.87 120.86
CA PHE A 212 -125.00 -46.25 119.45
C PHE A 212 -124.94 -45.01 118.53
N PHE A 213 -125.90 -44.09 118.65
CA PHE A 213 -125.98 -42.91 117.78
C PHE A 213 -124.81 -41.93 117.96
N ALA A 214 -124.33 -41.73 119.18
CA ALA A 214 -123.15 -40.89 119.44
C ALA A 214 -121.88 -41.43 118.75
N ASN A 215 -121.67 -42.75 118.76
CA ASN A 215 -120.52 -43.38 118.13
C ASN A 215 -120.68 -43.50 116.59
N LEU A 216 -121.92 -43.58 116.08
CA LEU A 216 -122.23 -43.53 114.65
C LEU A 216 -121.78 -42.20 114.03
N ASP A 217 -122.14 -41.06 114.64
CA ASP A 217 -121.73 -39.73 114.19
C ASP A 217 -120.20 -39.58 114.14
N LEU A 218 -119.50 -40.02 115.20
CA LEU A 218 -118.03 -40.00 115.23
C LEU A 218 -117.39 -40.83 114.11
N ALA A 219 -118.00 -41.97 113.73
CA ALA A 219 -117.54 -42.79 112.61
C ALA A 219 -117.80 -42.13 111.24
N LEU A 220 -118.94 -41.45 111.06
CA LEU A 220 -119.26 -40.71 109.83
C LEU A 220 -118.32 -39.52 109.62
N ARG A 221 -118.09 -38.68 110.65
CA ARG A 221 -117.17 -37.54 110.59
C ARG A 221 -115.74 -37.95 110.17
N ARG A 222 -115.22 -39.05 110.73
CA ARG A 222 -113.91 -39.61 110.33
C ARG A 222 -113.88 -40.07 108.87
N THR A 223 -114.97 -40.64 108.37
CA THR A 223 -115.08 -41.13 106.99
C THR A 223 -115.20 -39.99 105.98
N LEU A 224 -115.83 -38.87 106.35
CA LEU A 224 -115.88 -37.66 105.54
C LEU A 224 -114.51 -36.97 105.46
N SER A 225 -113.79 -36.82 106.59
CA SER A 225 -112.45 -36.23 106.62
C SER A 225 -111.47 -36.91 105.66
N THR A 226 -111.41 -38.24 105.66
CA THR A 226 -110.51 -38.99 104.75
C THR A 226 -110.95 -38.90 103.28
N SER A 227 -112.24 -38.65 103.00
CA SER A 227 -112.73 -38.36 101.65
C SER A 227 -112.25 -36.99 101.16
N GLU A 228 -112.27 -35.97 102.02
CA GLU A 228 -111.76 -34.64 101.68
C GLU A 228 -110.24 -34.62 101.49
N ASP A 229 -109.48 -35.32 102.32
CA ASP A 229 -108.03 -35.44 102.17
C ASP A 229 -107.67 -36.18 100.86
N ASN A 230 -108.43 -37.21 100.48
CA ASN A 230 -108.28 -37.88 99.19
C ASN A 230 -108.61 -36.96 98.00
N ARG A 231 -109.64 -36.10 98.12
CA ARG A 231 -109.98 -35.11 97.07
C ARG A 231 -108.82 -34.13 96.85
N ARG A 232 -108.29 -33.51 97.93
CA ARG A 232 -107.13 -32.59 97.81
C ARG A 232 -105.94 -33.28 97.17
N LYS A 233 -105.67 -34.54 97.53
CA LYS A 233 -104.58 -35.32 96.94
C LYS A 233 -104.76 -35.64 95.45
N CYS A 234 -106.00 -35.76 94.97
CA CYS A 234 -106.28 -35.86 93.53
C CYS A 234 -106.03 -34.51 92.84
N GLU A 235 -106.50 -33.41 93.42
CA GLU A 235 -106.28 -32.05 92.90
C GLU A 235 -104.78 -31.68 92.82
N GLU A 236 -103.99 -32.08 93.82
CA GLU A 236 -102.52 -31.97 93.83
C GLU A 236 -101.86 -32.79 92.71
N LEU A 237 -102.31 -34.03 92.49
CA LEU A 237 -101.78 -34.91 91.43
C LEU A 237 -102.19 -34.45 90.02
N GLU A 238 -103.39 -33.91 89.84
CA GLU A 238 -103.83 -33.32 88.58
C GLU A 238 -103.05 -32.04 88.26
N LYS A 239 -102.80 -31.19 89.27
CA LYS A 239 -101.93 -30.00 89.11
C LYS A 239 -100.50 -30.39 88.75
N ALA A 240 -99.89 -31.33 89.48
CA ALA A 240 -98.54 -31.81 89.18
C ALA A 240 -98.45 -32.46 87.78
N ARG A 241 -99.50 -33.18 87.34
CA ARG A 241 -99.60 -33.73 85.99
C ARG A 241 -99.71 -32.64 84.92
N ALA A 242 -100.42 -31.55 85.18
CA ALA A 242 -100.51 -30.40 84.27
C ALA A 242 -99.18 -29.65 84.17
N GLU A 243 -98.48 -29.45 85.29
CA GLU A 243 -97.14 -28.84 85.34
C GLU A 243 -96.13 -29.66 84.52
N VAL A 244 -96.05 -30.98 84.76
CA VAL A 244 -95.19 -31.90 83.99
C VAL A 244 -95.57 -31.97 82.50
N ALA A 245 -96.85 -31.80 82.15
CA ALA A 245 -97.28 -31.79 80.76
C ALA A 245 -96.84 -30.51 80.01
N GLU A 246 -96.82 -29.35 80.68
CA GLU A 246 -96.32 -28.11 80.08
C GLU A 246 -94.78 -28.09 80.03
N ASP A 247 -94.09 -28.60 81.06
CA ASP A 247 -92.63 -28.78 81.04
C ASP A 247 -92.18 -29.73 79.90
N LEU A 248 -92.95 -30.78 79.62
CA LEU A 248 -92.68 -31.67 78.49
C LEU A 248 -92.95 -30.96 77.14
N ARG A 249 -93.94 -30.06 77.09
CA ARG A 249 -94.22 -29.21 75.91
C ARG A 249 -93.09 -28.21 75.64
N THR A 250 -92.59 -27.51 76.66
CA THR A 250 -91.49 -26.54 76.52
C THR A 250 -90.20 -27.23 76.12
N CYS A 251 -89.83 -28.34 76.79
CA CYS A 251 -88.67 -29.16 76.40
C CYS A 251 -88.76 -29.66 74.95
N SER A 252 -89.96 -30.04 74.49
CA SER A 252 -90.17 -30.49 73.11
C SER A 252 -89.98 -29.36 72.08
N GLU A 253 -90.46 -28.15 72.37
CA GLU A 253 -90.29 -27.00 71.49
C GLU A 253 -88.85 -26.47 71.51
N GLU A 254 -88.16 -26.47 72.65
CA GLU A 254 -86.74 -26.15 72.74
C GLU A 254 -85.88 -27.14 71.94
N LEU A 255 -86.18 -28.44 72.02
CA LEU A 255 -85.52 -29.47 71.20
C LEU A 255 -85.77 -29.23 69.69
N ARG A 256 -87.01 -28.88 69.30
CA ARG A 256 -87.36 -28.54 67.92
C ARG A 256 -86.58 -27.33 67.42
N VAL A 257 -86.50 -26.25 68.21
CA VAL A 257 -85.72 -25.04 67.89
C VAL A 257 -84.21 -25.31 67.86
N ALA A 258 -83.71 -26.24 68.68
CA ALA A 258 -82.32 -26.68 68.63
C ALA A 258 -82.01 -27.47 67.35
N GLN A 259 -82.93 -28.32 66.90
CA GLN A 259 -82.83 -29.07 65.63
C GLN A 259 -82.89 -28.14 64.41
N ASP A 260 -83.83 -27.19 64.37
CA ASP A 260 -83.89 -26.14 63.33
C ASP A 260 -82.55 -25.39 63.21
N ARG A 261 -81.98 -24.99 64.36
CA ARG A 261 -80.67 -24.30 64.41
C ARG A 261 -79.53 -25.20 63.93
N TYR A 262 -79.53 -26.48 64.30
CA TYR A 262 -78.51 -27.44 63.86
C TYR A 262 -78.50 -27.56 62.33
N ALA A 263 -79.67 -27.78 61.71
CA ALA A 263 -79.80 -27.89 60.25
C ALA A 263 -79.31 -26.61 59.52
N ILE A 264 -79.57 -25.42 60.08
CA ILE A 264 -79.05 -24.15 59.54
C ILE A 264 -77.51 -24.09 59.63
N PHE A 265 -76.91 -24.52 60.74
CA PHE A 265 -75.45 -24.56 60.89
C PHE A 265 -74.79 -25.62 60.00
N GLU A 266 -75.45 -26.76 59.80
CA GLU A 266 -75.02 -27.85 58.94
C GLU A 266 -74.99 -27.41 57.46
N ALA A 267 -76.11 -26.90 56.94
CA ALA A 267 -76.18 -26.34 55.59
C ALA A 267 -75.16 -25.20 55.36
N LYS A 268 -74.90 -24.38 56.39
CA LYS A 268 -73.85 -23.35 56.34
C LYS A 268 -72.44 -23.95 56.32
N ALA A 269 -72.19 -25.03 57.06
CA ALA A 269 -70.91 -25.75 57.03
C ALA A 269 -70.68 -26.44 55.67
N GLU A 270 -71.72 -26.98 55.05
CA GLU A 270 -71.66 -27.50 53.68
C GLU A 270 -71.37 -26.41 52.64
N SER A 271 -72.07 -25.28 52.71
CA SER A 271 -71.83 -24.13 51.84
C SER A 271 -70.37 -23.64 51.95
N LEU A 272 -69.82 -23.57 53.16
CA LEU A 272 -68.41 -23.20 53.37
C LEU A 272 -67.44 -24.27 52.86
N ARG A 273 -67.76 -25.56 52.99
CA ARG A 273 -66.97 -26.67 52.40
C ARG A 273 -66.98 -26.63 50.87
N LEU A 274 -68.09 -26.22 50.25
CA LEU A 274 -68.18 -26.05 48.79
C LEU A 274 -67.36 -24.85 48.32
N GLN A 275 -67.52 -23.69 48.96
CA GLN A 275 -66.69 -22.49 48.68
C GLN A 275 -65.20 -22.79 48.85
N LEU A 276 -64.80 -23.49 49.93
CA LEU A 276 -63.40 -23.88 50.14
C LEU A 276 -62.88 -24.85 49.05
N LYS A 277 -63.72 -25.74 48.50
CA LYS A 277 -63.36 -26.58 47.35
C LYS A 277 -63.21 -25.77 46.06
N GLU A 278 -64.03 -24.75 45.85
CA GLU A 278 -63.98 -23.88 44.68
C GLU A 278 -62.76 -22.94 44.72
N GLU A 279 -62.50 -22.28 45.84
CA GLU A 279 -61.29 -21.47 46.05
C GLU A 279 -60.00 -22.30 45.96
N ASN A 280 -60.00 -23.56 46.40
CA ASN A 280 -58.86 -24.44 46.17
C ASN A 280 -58.63 -24.76 44.68
N ARG A 281 -59.70 -24.87 43.86
CA ARG A 281 -59.58 -25.05 42.40
C ARG A 281 -59.09 -23.75 41.72
N ASN A 282 -59.61 -22.60 42.14
CA ASN A 282 -59.13 -21.30 41.67
C ASN A 282 -57.64 -21.14 42.00
N GLY A 283 -57.24 -21.52 43.22
CA GLY A 283 -55.85 -21.57 43.66
C GLY A 283 -54.96 -22.54 42.86
N THR A 284 -55.44 -23.71 42.44
CA THR A 284 -54.66 -24.58 41.54
C THR A 284 -54.55 -24.01 40.13
N MET A 285 -55.64 -23.45 39.57
CA MET A 285 -55.62 -22.79 38.26
C MET A 285 -54.60 -21.64 38.22
N LEU A 286 -54.59 -20.79 39.25
CA LEU A 286 -53.64 -19.68 39.36
C LEU A 286 -52.19 -20.14 39.55
N ARG A 287 -51.93 -21.21 40.31
CA ARG A 287 -50.59 -21.79 40.43
C ARG A 287 -50.07 -22.32 39.09
N ASN A 288 -50.89 -23.10 38.37
CA ASN A 288 -50.53 -23.65 37.06
C ASN A 288 -50.22 -22.53 36.05
N GLU A 289 -50.98 -21.42 36.08
CA GLU A 289 -50.75 -20.26 35.21
C GLU A 289 -49.47 -19.48 35.59
N ILE A 290 -49.17 -19.34 36.89
CA ILE A 290 -47.90 -18.77 37.37
C ILE A 290 -46.72 -19.63 36.91
N GLU A 291 -46.78 -20.96 37.06
CA GLU A 291 -45.75 -21.89 36.57
C GLU A 291 -45.54 -21.76 35.06
N ARG A 292 -46.63 -21.75 34.28
CA ARG A 292 -46.62 -21.56 32.83
C ARG A 292 -45.98 -20.23 32.40
N LEU A 293 -46.26 -19.14 33.12
CA LEU A 293 -45.68 -17.81 32.86
C LEU A 293 -44.20 -17.75 33.28
N THR A 294 -43.83 -18.39 34.39
CA THR A 294 -42.42 -18.49 34.85
C THR A 294 -41.57 -19.26 33.84
N GLU A 295 -42.07 -20.37 33.29
CA GLU A 295 -41.39 -21.07 32.19
C GLU A 295 -41.24 -20.17 30.95
N GLN A 296 -42.25 -19.38 30.60
CA GLN A 296 -42.16 -18.45 29.45
C GLN A 296 -41.12 -17.35 29.69
N LEU A 297 -41.01 -16.81 30.90
CA LEU A 297 -39.96 -15.85 31.26
C LEU A 297 -38.56 -16.48 31.15
N GLN A 298 -38.35 -17.70 31.66
CA GLN A 298 -37.06 -18.39 31.53
C GLN A 298 -36.67 -18.66 30.06
N ARG A 299 -37.65 -18.98 29.20
CA ARG A 299 -37.44 -19.14 27.74
C ARG A 299 -37.09 -17.80 27.06
N LEU A 300 -37.65 -16.68 27.54
CA LEU A 300 -37.31 -15.35 27.05
C LEU A 300 -35.93 -14.88 27.53
N ASP A 301 -35.55 -15.14 28.79
CA ASP A 301 -34.22 -14.79 29.31
C ASP A 301 -33.10 -15.59 28.65
N THR A 302 -33.31 -16.88 28.40
CA THR A 302 -32.37 -17.72 27.62
C THR A 302 -32.27 -17.26 26.16
N SER A 303 -33.37 -16.78 25.56
CA SER A 303 -33.33 -16.13 24.24
C SER A 303 -32.57 -14.79 24.26
N ASN A 304 -32.85 -13.93 25.24
CA ASN A 304 -32.23 -12.61 25.38
C ASN A 304 -30.72 -12.68 25.64
N THR A 305 -30.28 -13.64 26.48
CA THR A 305 -28.86 -13.89 26.72
C THR A 305 -28.15 -14.42 25.47
N GLY A 306 -28.80 -15.32 24.70
CA GLY A 306 -28.32 -15.76 23.39
C GLY A 306 -28.17 -14.60 22.39
N LEU A 307 -29.20 -13.76 22.23
CA LEU A 307 -29.16 -12.56 21.39
C LEU A 307 -28.08 -11.57 21.84
N THR A 308 -27.89 -11.39 23.15
CA THR A 308 -26.81 -10.54 23.70
C THR A 308 -25.42 -11.08 23.33
N GLY A 309 -25.25 -12.40 23.30
CA GLY A 309 -24.02 -13.04 22.80
C GLY A 309 -23.78 -12.76 21.31
N ILE A 310 -24.81 -12.91 20.48
CA ILE A 310 -24.73 -12.64 19.03
C ILE A 310 -24.39 -11.17 18.75
N ILE A 311 -25.00 -10.23 19.48
CA ILE A 311 -24.73 -8.78 19.34
C ILE A 311 -23.26 -8.48 19.68
N LYS A 312 -22.71 -9.05 20.76
CA LYS A 312 -21.29 -8.89 21.12
C LYS A 312 -20.35 -9.45 20.06
N GLN A 313 -20.67 -10.62 19.50
CA GLN A 313 -19.88 -11.21 18.41
C GLN A 313 -19.89 -10.32 17.15
N GLN A 314 -21.07 -9.77 16.78
CA GLN A 314 -21.19 -8.87 15.65
C GLN A 314 -20.46 -7.52 15.86
N GLN A 315 -20.46 -6.99 17.09
CA GLN A 315 -19.66 -5.80 17.44
C GLN A 315 -18.17 -6.06 17.24
N LEU A 316 -17.65 -7.18 17.75
CA LEU A 316 -16.25 -7.57 17.61
C LEU A 316 -15.86 -7.77 16.12
N GLU A 317 -16.71 -8.44 15.33
CA GLU A 317 -16.52 -8.57 13.88
C GLU A 317 -16.51 -7.22 13.14
N ILE A 318 -17.30 -6.24 13.58
CA ILE A 318 -17.33 -4.88 13.00
C ILE A 318 -16.04 -4.14 13.35
N GLU A 319 -15.55 -4.26 14.58
CA GLU A 319 -14.26 -3.69 15.01
C GLU A 319 -13.08 -4.31 14.26
N GLU A 320 -13.04 -5.63 14.08
CA GLU A 320 -12.02 -6.31 13.27
C GLU A 320 -12.02 -5.82 11.82
N LYS A 321 -13.22 -5.72 11.20
CA LYS A 321 -13.37 -5.21 9.82
C LYS A 321 -12.97 -3.74 9.73
N ALA A 322 -13.35 -2.90 10.68
CA ALA A 322 -12.95 -1.49 10.73
C ALA A 322 -11.43 -1.32 10.89
N ASN A 323 -10.79 -2.15 11.72
CA ASN A 323 -9.33 -2.18 11.87
C ASN A 323 -8.62 -2.67 10.60
N ALA A 324 -9.18 -3.66 9.89
CA ALA A 324 -8.67 -4.11 8.61
C ALA A 324 -8.77 -3.02 7.52
N TYR A 325 -9.90 -2.29 7.46
CA TYR A 325 -10.05 -1.14 6.58
C TYR A 325 -9.04 -0.02 6.89
N HIS A 326 -8.82 0.33 8.17
CA HIS A 326 -7.81 1.35 8.53
C HIS A 326 -6.40 0.95 8.08
N LYS A 327 -6.00 -0.31 8.29
CA LYS A 327 -4.71 -0.85 7.81
C LYS A 327 -4.61 -0.81 6.28
N SER A 328 -5.68 -1.18 5.57
CA SER A 328 -5.73 -1.11 4.11
C SER A 328 -5.64 0.32 3.58
N THR A 329 -6.27 1.28 4.26
CA THR A 329 -6.22 2.71 3.87
C THR A 329 -4.84 3.31 4.09
N ALA A 330 -4.15 2.96 5.20
CA ALA A 330 -2.78 3.39 5.45
C ALA A 330 -1.82 2.88 4.36
N LEU A 331 -1.88 1.58 4.02
CA LEU A 331 -1.09 0.99 2.93
C LEU A 331 -1.38 1.64 1.56
N LEU A 332 -2.63 1.99 1.27
CA LEU A 332 -2.98 2.70 0.03
C LEU A 332 -2.37 4.11 -0.03
N GLU A 333 -2.29 4.82 1.10
CA GLU A 333 -1.65 6.14 1.17
C GLU A 333 -0.11 6.04 1.06
N GLU A 334 0.51 5.00 1.65
CA GLU A 334 1.93 4.67 1.43
C GLU A 334 2.22 4.42 -0.06
N PHE A 335 1.40 3.61 -0.74
CA PHE A 335 1.53 3.40 -2.18
C PHE A 335 1.28 4.68 -3.00
N ARG A 336 0.34 5.54 -2.58
CA ARG A 336 0.08 6.83 -3.23
C ARG A 336 1.31 7.74 -3.16
N LEU A 337 1.94 7.84 -2.00
CA LEU A 337 3.15 8.63 -1.78
C LEU A 337 4.36 8.07 -2.55
N GLU A 338 4.51 6.75 -2.66
CA GLU A 338 5.59 6.15 -3.44
C GLU A 338 5.41 6.36 -4.95
N LEU A 339 4.17 6.25 -5.45
CA LEU A 339 3.85 6.61 -6.84
C LEU A 339 4.13 8.09 -7.14
N GLU A 340 3.87 8.99 -6.19
CA GLU A 340 4.16 10.42 -6.31
C GLU A 340 5.68 10.70 -6.40
N LYS A 341 6.50 10.04 -5.57
CA LYS A 341 7.98 10.07 -5.68
C LYS A 341 8.47 9.53 -7.03
N MET A 342 7.92 8.40 -7.48
CA MET A 342 8.30 7.78 -8.75
C MET A 342 7.92 8.64 -9.96
N GLY A 343 6.79 9.35 -9.90
CA GLY A 343 6.41 10.38 -10.87
C GLY A 343 7.44 11.51 -10.94
N ALA A 344 7.79 12.11 -9.79
CA ALA A 344 8.81 13.16 -9.72
C ALA A 344 10.18 12.68 -10.24
N TYR A 345 10.58 11.44 -9.96
CA TYR A 345 11.80 10.84 -10.48
C TYR A 345 11.76 10.66 -12.01
N ALA A 346 10.62 10.22 -12.55
CA ALA A 346 10.41 10.12 -14.00
C ALA A 346 10.49 11.49 -14.69
N ASP A 347 9.95 12.55 -14.08
CA ASP A 347 10.06 13.92 -14.62
C ASP A 347 11.50 14.45 -14.60
N ILE A 348 12.27 14.16 -13.54
CA ILE A 348 13.71 14.48 -13.47
C ILE A 348 14.49 13.74 -14.56
N LEU A 349 14.18 12.47 -14.84
CA LEU A 349 14.78 11.72 -15.95
C LEU A 349 14.36 12.28 -17.32
N ASN A 350 13.07 12.60 -17.50
CA ASN A 350 12.56 13.19 -18.72
C ASN A 350 13.25 14.52 -19.05
N GLU A 351 13.44 15.42 -18.08
CA GLU A 351 14.14 16.69 -18.33
C GLU A 351 15.64 16.47 -18.61
N LYS A 352 16.30 15.51 -17.96
CA LYS A 352 17.67 15.10 -18.33
C LYS A 352 17.73 14.59 -19.77
N CYS A 353 16.77 13.79 -20.22
CA CYS A 353 16.68 13.34 -21.61
C CYS A 353 16.40 14.49 -22.58
N ARG A 354 15.58 15.49 -22.20
CA ARG A 354 15.39 16.71 -23.00
C ARG A 354 16.70 17.50 -23.12
N GLN A 355 17.43 17.70 -22.02
CA GLN A 355 18.72 18.40 -22.04
C GLN A 355 19.75 17.68 -22.92
N LEU A 356 19.94 16.37 -22.73
CA LEU A 356 20.88 15.59 -23.54
C LEU A 356 20.53 15.60 -25.04
N ASN A 357 19.26 15.74 -25.41
CA ASN A 357 18.88 15.93 -26.81
C ASN A 357 19.23 17.34 -27.33
N ARG A 358 19.06 18.41 -26.53
CA ARG A 358 19.54 19.77 -26.86
C ARG A 358 21.05 19.76 -27.11
N ASP A 359 21.81 19.15 -26.19
CA ASP A 359 23.28 19.06 -26.26
C ASP A 359 23.73 18.27 -27.50
N LYS A 360 23.05 17.15 -27.79
CA LYS A 360 23.28 16.30 -28.99
C LYS A 360 22.99 17.03 -30.30
N GLU A 361 21.96 17.87 -30.33
CA GLU A 361 21.64 18.71 -31.50
C GLU A 361 22.65 19.84 -31.68
N GLU A 362 23.13 20.46 -30.60
CA GLU A 362 24.25 21.39 -30.68
C GLU A 362 25.54 20.71 -31.18
N LEU A 363 25.90 19.54 -30.65
CA LEU A 363 27.07 18.80 -31.12
C LEU A 363 26.95 18.44 -32.62
N ARG A 364 25.76 18.08 -33.11
CA ARG A 364 25.49 17.88 -34.54
C ARG A 364 25.67 19.15 -35.37
N ARG A 365 25.21 20.32 -34.88
CA ARG A 365 25.46 21.62 -35.56
C ARG A 365 26.95 21.91 -35.66
N ARG A 366 27.66 21.81 -34.53
CA ARG A 366 29.12 22.05 -34.44
C ARG A 366 29.92 21.08 -35.32
N LEU A 367 29.50 19.81 -35.43
CA LEU A 367 30.10 18.83 -36.34
C LEU A 367 29.89 19.25 -37.80
N GLY A 368 28.65 19.51 -38.23
CA GLY A 368 28.38 19.98 -39.59
C GLY A 368 29.00 21.35 -39.92
N GLU A 369 29.29 22.19 -38.94
CA GLU A 369 30.10 23.42 -39.11
C GLU A 369 31.57 23.08 -39.41
N ARG A 370 32.17 22.10 -38.70
CA ARG A 370 33.52 21.58 -38.97
C ARG A 370 33.61 20.85 -40.31
N ASP A 371 32.61 20.04 -40.66
CA ASP A 371 32.59 19.30 -41.94
C ASP A 371 32.65 20.27 -43.13
N ARG A 372 31.80 21.32 -43.11
CA ARG A 372 31.85 22.41 -44.12
C ARG A 372 33.15 23.22 -44.06
N GLU A 373 33.84 23.28 -42.94
CA GLU A 373 35.16 23.92 -42.85
C GLU A 373 36.24 23.05 -43.48
N MET A 374 36.19 21.74 -43.26
CA MET A 374 37.02 20.74 -43.93
C MET A 374 36.82 20.74 -45.44
N GLU A 375 35.57 20.78 -45.94
CA GLU A 375 35.28 20.94 -47.38
C GLU A 375 35.93 22.19 -47.98
N ARG A 376 35.86 23.34 -47.28
CA ARG A 376 36.50 24.60 -47.71
C ARG A 376 38.02 24.58 -47.61
N LEU A 377 38.59 23.77 -46.71
CA LEU A 377 40.05 23.56 -46.62
C LEU A 377 40.52 22.62 -47.74
N GLN A 378 39.84 21.50 -47.94
CA GLN A 378 40.10 20.53 -49.01
C GLN A 378 40.01 21.19 -50.38
N LYS A 379 38.98 22.00 -50.64
CA LYS A 379 38.88 22.74 -51.91
C LYS A 379 40.08 23.68 -52.11
N ARG A 380 40.42 24.51 -51.11
CA ARG A 380 41.59 25.40 -51.18
C ARG A 380 42.91 24.65 -51.39
N LEU A 381 43.04 23.45 -50.83
CA LEU A 381 44.21 22.59 -51.04
C LEU A 381 44.26 22.07 -52.48
N VAL A 382 43.12 21.60 -53.04
CA VAL A 382 43.03 21.17 -54.44
C VAL A 382 43.31 22.32 -55.41
N ASP A 383 42.70 23.49 -55.19
CA ASP A 383 42.93 24.71 -55.98
C ASP A 383 44.43 25.09 -55.96
N SER A 384 45.08 25.05 -54.79
CA SER A 384 46.51 25.34 -54.60
C SER A 384 47.44 24.29 -55.24
N VAL A 385 47.12 23.00 -55.15
CA VAL A 385 47.86 21.91 -55.82
C VAL A 385 47.76 22.05 -57.35
N GLN A 386 46.58 22.43 -57.86
CA GLN A 386 46.39 22.69 -59.28
C GLN A 386 47.21 23.91 -59.74
N GLU A 387 47.23 25.01 -58.97
CA GLU A 387 48.13 26.13 -59.23
C GLU A 387 49.60 25.70 -59.26
N CYS A 388 50.08 24.97 -58.25
CA CYS A 388 51.46 24.45 -58.22
C CYS A 388 51.78 23.57 -59.44
N THR A 389 50.84 22.71 -59.86
CA THR A 389 51.01 21.85 -61.05
C THR A 389 51.07 22.67 -62.35
N THR A 390 50.24 23.70 -62.51
CA THR A 390 50.34 24.60 -63.67
C THR A 390 51.67 25.35 -63.71
N ARG A 391 52.12 25.91 -62.57
CA ARG A 391 53.42 26.59 -62.45
C ARG A 391 54.59 25.63 -62.74
N ALA A 392 54.55 24.39 -62.28
CA ALA A 392 55.56 23.38 -62.57
C ALA A 392 55.63 23.05 -64.08
N ASN A 393 54.47 22.92 -64.74
CA ASN A 393 54.39 22.73 -66.18
C ASN A 393 54.94 23.94 -66.96
N ASP A 394 54.71 25.17 -66.49
CA ASP A 394 55.26 26.38 -67.11
C ASP A 394 56.77 26.53 -66.89
N VAL A 395 57.29 26.15 -65.72
CA VAL A 395 58.74 26.01 -65.49
C VAL A 395 59.34 24.98 -66.44
N GLN A 396 58.70 23.83 -66.65
CA GLN A 396 59.19 22.81 -67.61
C GLN A 396 59.20 23.32 -69.07
N LYS A 397 58.23 24.17 -69.46
CA LYS A 397 58.24 24.83 -70.79
C LYS A 397 59.38 25.85 -70.90
N LEU A 398 59.62 26.62 -69.85
CA LEU A 398 60.71 27.61 -69.80
C LEU A 398 62.09 26.92 -69.83
N ASP A 399 62.26 25.82 -69.12
CA ASP A 399 63.49 25.01 -69.10
C ASP A 399 63.78 24.39 -70.48
N LYS A 400 62.78 23.74 -71.11
CA LYS A 400 62.88 23.25 -72.49
C LYS A 400 63.24 24.38 -73.48
N ARG A 401 62.72 25.60 -73.28
CA ARG A 401 63.08 26.78 -74.08
C ARG A 401 64.51 27.29 -73.77
N LEU A 402 64.95 27.24 -72.52
CA LEU A 402 66.29 27.63 -72.10
C LEU A 402 67.35 26.70 -72.72
N VAL A 403 67.16 25.39 -72.66
CA VAL A 403 68.01 24.39 -73.33
C VAL A 403 68.09 24.65 -74.83
N GLY A 404 66.96 24.94 -75.48
CA GLY A 404 66.92 25.29 -76.90
C GLY A 404 67.69 26.58 -77.24
N LEU A 405 67.57 27.62 -76.42
CA LEU A 405 68.31 28.88 -76.58
C LEU A 405 69.81 28.72 -76.27
N GLN A 406 70.17 27.87 -75.31
CA GLN A 406 71.56 27.57 -74.98
C GLN A 406 72.24 26.80 -76.12
N LEU A 407 71.58 25.81 -76.71
CA LEU A 407 72.07 25.10 -77.90
C LEU A 407 72.27 26.05 -79.10
N GLN A 408 71.38 27.04 -79.28
CA GLN A 408 71.55 28.10 -80.28
C GLN A 408 72.75 29.01 -79.95
N ASN A 409 72.91 29.41 -78.67
CA ASN A 409 74.03 30.23 -78.22
C ASN A 409 75.37 29.52 -78.44
N ASP A 410 75.53 28.26 -78.02
CA ASP A 410 76.73 27.46 -78.26
C ASP A 410 77.03 27.30 -79.76
N THR A 411 75.98 27.17 -80.59
CA THR A 411 76.12 27.05 -82.05
C THR A 411 76.54 28.38 -82.69
N LEU A 412 76.11 29.53 -82.14
CA LEU A 412 76.60 30.84 -82.55
C LEU A 412 78.03 31.07 -82.05
N ARG A 413 78.35 30.72 -80.80
CA ARG A 413 79.69 30.81 -80.22
C ARG A 413 80.70 30.04 -81.07
N ARG A 414 80.44 28.77 -81.37
CA ARG A 414 81.24 27.94 -82.32
C ARG A 414 81.40 28.56 -83.72
N LYS A 415 80.54 29.50 -84.14
CA LYS A 415 80.69 30.29 -85.39
C LYS A 415 81.49 31.58 -85.18
N TYR A 416 81.44 32.20 -84.01
CA TYR A 416 82.30 33.32 -83.61
C TYR A 416 83.74 32.83 -83.41
N ASP A 417 83.97 31.79 -82.60
CA ASP A 417 85.31 31.21 -82.36
C ASP A 417 86.02 30.85 -83.69
N LYS A 418 85.27 30.29 -84.66
CA LYS A 418 85.75 29.98 -86.02
C LYS A 418 86.06 31.20 -86.91
N ARG A 419 85.44 32.35 -86.63
CA ARG A 419 85.70 33.62 -87.34
C ARG A 419 86.86 34.37 -86.69
N GLU A 420 86.93 34.35 -85.36
CA GLU A 420 88.02 34.91 -84.57
C GLU A 420 89.34 34.24 -84.92
N THR A 421 89.41 32.90 -84.85
CA THR A 421 90.60 32.13 -85.26
C THR A 421 90.96 32.28 -86.75
N PHE A 422 90.01 32.61 -87.63
CA PHE A 422 90.30 32.96 -89.02
C PHE A 422 90.87 34.39 -89.14
N LEU A 423 90.35 35.35 -88.37
CA LEU A 423 90.87 36.72 -88.34
C LEU A 423 92.28 36.77 -87.74
N GLU A 424 92.57 36.00 -86.69
CA GLU A 424 93.92 35.83 -86.14
C GLU A 424 94.91 35.33 -87.21
N GLN A 425 94.52 34.29 -87.97
CA GLN A 425 95.32 33.76 -89.09
C GLN A 425 95.53 34.78 -90.20
N MET A 426 94.52 35.60 -90.51
CA MET A 426 94.63 36.68 -91.49
C MET A 426 95.47 37.86 -90.99
N GLU A 427 95.44 38.19 -89.70
CA GLU A 427 96.28 39.23 -89.12
C GLU A 427 97.76 38.82 -89.13
N GLU A 428 98.06 37.56 -88.81
CA GLU A 428 99.42 37.02 -88.86
C GLU A 428 99.96 36.91 -90.30
N LEU A 429 99.09 36.56 -91.26
CA LEU A 429 99.40 36.66 -92.69
C LEU A 429 99.71 38.11 -93.11
N LEU A 430 98.94 39.09 -92.63
CA LEU A 430 99.17 40.51 -92.94
C LEU A 430 100.45 41.05 -92.28
N LYS A 431 100.79 40.62 -91.06
CA LYS A 431 102.07 40.95 -90.39
C LYS A 431 103.26 40.42 -91.18
N THR A 432 103.25 39.13 -91.53
CA THR A 432 104.33 38.49 -92.30
C THR A 432 104.47 39.09 -93.70
N MET A 433 103.36 39.34 -94.40
CA MET A 433 103.37 40.08 -95.68
C MET A 433 103.89 41.51 -95.54
N LYS A 434 103.57 42.22 -94.45
CA LYS A 434 104.09 43.57 -94.21
C LYS A 434 105.60 43.57 -93.98
N VAL A 435 106.12 42.68 -93.13
CA VAL A 435 107.58 42.55 -92.89
C VAL A 435 108.31 42.29 -94.21
N ARG A 436 107.80 41.37 -95.04
CA ARG A 436 108.33 41.13 -96.39
C ARG A 436 108.27 42.37 -97.29
N ASN A 437 107.17 43.12 -97.28
CA ASN A 437 107.02 44.32 -98.10
C ASN A 437 107.99 45.44 -97.67
N ASP A 438 108.13 45.68 -96.37
CA ASP A 438 109.01 46.71 -95.83
C ASP A 438 110.51 46.32 -95.99
N ALA A 439 110.85 45.03 -95.91
CA ALA A 439 112.18 44.53 -96.27
C ALA A 439 112.50 44.74 -97.77
N LEU A 440 111.57 44.42 -98.67
CA LEU A 440 111.72 44.65 -100.12
C LEU A 440 111.76 46.15 -100.47
N ARG A 441 111.04 47.00 -99.75
CA ARG A 441 111.13 48.47 -99.86
C ARG A 441 112.52 48.97 -99.48
N GLU A 442 113.08 48.53 -98.35
CA GLU A 442 114.44 48.95 -97.95
C GLU A 442 115.50 48.37 -98.90
N ALA A 443 115.33 47.14 -99.41
CA ALA A 443 116.18 46.61 -100.48
C ALA A 443 116.14 47.49 -101.74
N ASN A 444 114.96 47.89 -102.20
CA ASN A 444 114.81 48.80 -103.35
C ASN A 444 115.36 50.21 -103.08
N ARG A 445 115.19 50.75 -101.86
CA ARG A 445 115.80 52.01 -101.42
C ARG A 445 117.33 51.94 -101.37
N LEU A 446 117.90 50.81 -100.97
CA LEU A 446 119.34 50.55 -101.02
C LEU A 446 119.84 50.38 -102.46
N ARG A 447 119.08 49.71 -103.33
CA ARG A 447 119.35 49.64 -104.79
C ARG A 447 119.39 51.05 -105.40
N GLN A 448 118.40 51.90 -105.11
CA GLN A 448 118.40 53.30 -105.57
C GLN A 448 119.58 54.09 -104.99
N THR A 449 119.86 53.98 -103.69
CA THR A 449 121.02 54.64 -103.05
C THR A 449 122.35 54.19 -103.68
N LYS A 450 122.45 52.93 -104.12
CA LYS A 450 123.60 52.39 -104.85
C LYS A 450 123.72 53.00 -106.25
N ILE A 451 122.61 53.16 -106.98
CA ILE A 451 122.55 53.85 -108.28
C ILE A 451 122.96 55.32 -108.12
N ASP A 452 122.37 56.05 -107.17
CA ASP A 452 122.72 57.42 -106.80
C ASP A 452 124.23 57.62 -106.57
N VAL A 453 124.88 56.66 -105.89
CA VAL A 453 126.31 56.70 -105.61
C VAL A 453 127.16 56.44 -106.86
N ILE A 454 126.66 55.66 -107.83
CA ILE A 454 127.28 55.50 -109.14
C ILE A 454 127.13 56.80 -109.95
N LEU A 455 125.92 57.34 -110.10
CA LEU A 455 125.64 58.58 -110.83
C LEU A 455 126.47 59.76 -110.28
N LYS A 456 126.51 59.93 -108.94
CA LYS A 456 127.31 60.97 -108.27
C LYS A 456 128.82 60.74 -108.37
N PHE A 457 129.29 59.53 -108.70
CA PHE A 457 130.71 59.27 -109.01
C PHE A 457 131.03 59.61 -110.46
N LEU A 458 130.19 59.19 -111.41
CA LEU A 458 130.37 59.45 -112.84
C LEU A 458 130.35 60.96 -113.15
N GLY A 459 129.32 61.69 -112.68
CA GLY A 459 129.22 63.13 -112.89
C GLY A 459 130.35 63.94 -112.23
N ARG A 460 130.87 63.49 -111.07
CA ARG A 460 132.07 64.08 -110.43
C ARG A 460 133.36 63.89 -111.23
N HIS A 461 133.34 63.07 -112.27
CA HIS A 461 134.50 62.70 -113.06
C HIS A 461 134.35 63.06 -114.55
N GLY A 462 133.45 64.00 -114.86
CA GLY A 462 133.26 64.53 -116.22
C GLY A 462 132.66 63.53 -117.20
N ILE A 463 132.16 62.39 -116.70
CA ILE A 463 131.32 61.49 -117.49
C ILE A 463 129.91 62.05 -117.38
N ASP A 464 129.47 62.71 -118.45
CA ASP A 464 128.11 63.21 -118.57
C ASP A 464 127.15 62.02 -118.70
N VAL A 465 126.47 61.70 -117.59
CA VAL A 465 125.36 60.76 -117.57
C VAL A 465 124.11 61.59 -117.80
N GLY A 466 123.89 61.95 -119.08
CA GLY A 466 122.90 62.94 -119.50
C GLY A 466 121.48 62.64 -119.05
N GLU A 467 120.61 63.64 -119.18
CA GLU A 467 119.21 63.64 -118.73
C GLU A 467 118.45 62.38 -119.21
N GLY A 468 118.26 61.43 -118.29
CA GLY A 468 117.73 60.10 -118.62
C GLY A 468 117.71 59.09 -117.47
N PHE A 469 117.89 59.52 -116.22
CA PHE A 469 117.85 58.64 -115.03
C PHE A 469 117.00 59.18 -113.88
N ASP A 470 115.93 59.91 -114.21
CA ASP A 470 114.76 59.98 -113.31
C ASP A 470 114.12 58.59 -113.24
N VAL A 471 114.54 57.81 -112.25
CA VAL A 471 113.78 56.64 -111.78
C VAL A 471 112.59 57.16 -110.96
N LEU A 472 111.67 57.80 -111.67
CA LEU A 472 110.31 58.09 -111.20
C LEU A 472 109.67 56.75 -110.83
N PRO A 473 109.24 56.54 -109.56
CA PRO A 473 108.45 55.37 -109.20
C PRO A 473 107.08 55.49 -109.89
N GLN A 474 106.96 54.87 -111.07
CA GLN A 474 105.81 55.00 -111.93
C GLN A 474 104.60 54.29 -111.29
N ASN A 475 103.71 55.09 -110.69
CA ASN A 475 102.41 54.61 -110.22
C ASN A 475 101.52 54.26 -111.43
N ALA A 476 101.60 53.02 -111.90
CA ALA A 476 100.46 52.32 -112.49
C ALA A 476 99.68 51.69 -111.31
N LEU A 477 98.41 52.01 -111.01
CA LEU A 477 97.31 52.51 -111.82
C LEU A 477 96.88 51.58 -112.97
N ALA A 478 96.10 50.58 -112.56
CA ALA A 478 94.84 50.13 -113.16
C ALA A 478 94.03 49.60 -111.95
N GLU A 479 92.81 50.04 -111.60
CA GLU A 479 91.77 50.74 -112.35
C GLU A 479 91.39 50.07 -113.67
N GLU A 480 90.32 49.26 -113.61
CA GLU A 480 89.28 49.33 -114.62
C GLU A 480 88.04 50.04 -114.01
N PRO A 481 87.17 50.66 -114.83
CA PRO A 481 86.43 51.86 -114.42
C PRO A 481 84.91 51.74 -114.52
N GLU A 482 84.17 52.83 -114.27
CA GLU A 482 83.06 53.29 -115.13
C GLU A 482 82.59 54.73 -114.77
N GLY A 483 82.29 55.57 -115.79
CA GLY A 483 81.75 56.95 -115.67
C GLY A 483 82.80 58.05 -115.39
N GLU A 484 83.29 58.88 -116.33
CA GLU A 484 82.63 59.84 -117.26
C GLU A 484 81.97 61.07 -116.57
N VAL A 485 82.12 62.34 -117.02
CA VAL A 485 82.90 62.97 -118.12
C VAL A 485 83.07 64.50 -117.87
N GLY A 486 84.11 65.14 -118.43
CA GLY A 486 84.26 66.60 -118.59
C GLY A 486 85.57 67.18 -117.99
N ALA A 487 86.57 67.72 -118.72
CA ALA A 487 86.62 68.72 -119.82
C ALA A 487 86.34 70.16 -119.31
N GLU A 488 87.14 71.22 -119.53
CA GLU A 488 88.42 71.52 -120.23
C GLU A 488 89.17 72.60 -119.36
N ASP A 489 90.33 73.23 -119.66
CA ASP A 489 91.12 73.48 -120.89
C ASP A 489 92.62 73.76 -120.56
N MET A 490 93.45 73.90 -121.61
CA MET A 490 94.87 74.31 -121.66
C MET A 490 94.98 75.80 -122.13
N PRO A 491 96.09 76.37 -122.66
CA PRO A 491 97.52 76.00 -122.79
C PRO A 491 98.44 77.09 -122.12
N GLN A 492 99.69 77.48 -122.47
CA GLN A 492 100.69 77.12 -123.51
C GLN A 492 102.11 77.67 -123.12
N ASN A 493 103.18 77.03 -123.62
CA ASN A 493 104.53 77.60 -123.90
C ASN A 493 105.40 78.17 -122.74
N ALA A 494 106.70 78.46 -122.92
CA ALA A 494 107.81 77.79 -123.66
C ALA A 494 109.12 78.61 -123.45
N ASN A 495 110.28 77.95 -123.43
CA ASN A 495 111.58 78.36 -124.06
C ASN A 495 112.82 77.81 -123.33
N GLU A 496 113.80 77.38 -124.15
CA GLU A 496 115.22 77.13 -123.85
C GLU A 496 116.01 78.50 -123.86
N PRO A 497 117.37 78.66 -123.91
CA PRO A 497 118.42 77.64 -124.14
C PRO A 497 119.86 77.79 -123.56
N THR A 498 120.62 76.67 -123.68
CA THR A 498 122.05 76.54 -124.08
C THR A 498 123.28 76.92 -123.20
N HIS A 499 124.33 76.08 -123.40
CA HIS A 499 125.80 76.33 -123.29
C HIS A 499 126.42 76.44 -121.87
N THR A 500 127.66 75.98 -121.57
CA THR A 500 128.75 75.35 -122.38
C THR A 500 129.67 74.47 -121.49
N SER A 501 130.42 73.52 -122.07
CA SER A 501 131.47 72.71 -121.38
C SER A 501 132.88 73.35 -121.40
N PRO A 502 133.86 72.85 -120.62
CA PRO A 502 134.94 72.06 -121.27
C PRO A 502 135.61 70.93 -120.44
N PHE A 503 135.87 69.81 -121.14
CA PHE A 503 136.91 68.74 -121.03
C PHE A 503 137.59 68.29 -119.69
N PRO A 504 137.99 67.00 -119.56
CA PRO A 504 138.30 66.36 -118.28
C PRO A 504 139.80 66.11 -117.97
N TYR A 505 140.08 65.74 -116.71
CA TYR A 505 141.30 65.05 -116.28
C TYR A 505 140.98 63.63 -115.75
N GLY A 506 141.94 62.70 -115.90
CA GLY A 506 141.71 61.26 -115.70
C GLY A 506 141.40 60.80 -114.27
N ILE A 507 140.59 59.74 -114.16
CA ILE A 507 140.11 59.15 -112.90
C ILE A 507 141.23 58.36 -112.20
N SER A 508 141.39 58.55 -110.89
CA SER A 508 142.34 57.77 -110.07
C SER A 508 141.78 56.39 -109.71
N ASN A 509 142.57 55.33 -109.91
CA ASN A 509 142.24 53.96 -109.50
C ASN A 509 141.87 53.83 -108.00
N VAL A 510 142.43 54.70 -107.14
CA VAL A 510 142.11 54.74 -105.70
C VAL A 510 140.67 55.22 -105.45
N ALA A 511 140.12 56.09 -106.32
CA ALA A 511 138.72 56.50 -106.25
C ALA A 511 137.80 55.37 -106.70
N VAL A 512 138.15 54.66 -107.77
CA VAL A 512 137.40 53.50 -108.29
C VAL A 512 137.35 52.37 -107.25
N ALA A 513 138.47 52.02 -106.61
CA ALA A 513 138.50 51.01 -105.56
C ALA A 513 137.58 51.35 -104.37
N ARG A 514 137.57 52.62 -103.93
CA ARG A 514 136.66 53.09 -102.87
C ARG A 514 135.19 53.06 -103.28
N LEU A 515 134.89 53.25 -104.57
CA LEU A 515 133.54 53.07 -105.11
C LEU A 515 133.15 51.59 -105.03
N VAL A 516 133.96 50.67 -105.58
CA VAL A 516 133.69 49.22 -105.59
C VAL A 516 133.39 48.71 -104.17
N SER A 517 134.29 48.96 -103.20
CA SER A 517 134.07 48.53 -101.80
C SER A 517 133.01 49.33 -101.02
N ARG A 518 132.29 50.24 -101.69
CA ARG A 518 131.04 50.83 -101.21
C ARG A 518 129.83 50.22 -101.93
N LEU A 519 129.92 49.96 -103.22
CA LEU A 519 128.89 49.26 -104.00
C LEU A 519 128.72 47.81 -103.55
N GLU A 520 129.80 47.11 -103.20
CA GLU A 520 129.78 45.77 -102.58
C GLU A 520 129.02 45.78 -101.25
N ARG A 521 129.28 46.76 -100.37
CA ARG A 521 128.55 46.91 -99.10
C ARG A 521 127.06 47.15 -99.32
N TYR A 522 126.68 47.93 -100.33
CA TYR A 522 125.28 48.04 -100.72
C TYR A 522 124.74 46.70 -101.27
N THR A 523 125.48 45.96 -102.09
CA THR A 523 125.07 44.61 -102.56
C THR A 523 124.78 43.67 -101.39
N SER A 524 125.70 43.55 -100.43
CA SER A 524 125.51 42.67 -99.27
C SER A 524 124.33 43.10 -98.39
N GLN A 525 124.08 44.41 -98.23
CA GLN A 525 122.90 44.91 -97.52
C GLN A 525 121.60 44.63 -98.27
N ILE A 526 121.59 44.78 -99.59
CA ILE A 526 120.47 44.45 -100.46
C ILE A 526 120.15 42.94 -100.37
N GLU A 527 121.14 42.06 -100.54
CA GLU A 527 120.97 40.62 -100.38
C GLU A 527 120.48 40.22 -98.98
N MET A 528 120.95 40.87 -97.91
CA MET A 528 120.47 40.60 -96.56
C MET A 528 118.98 40.96 -96.41
N ARG A 529 118.56 42.14 -96.90
CA ARG A 529 117.13 42.51 -96.91
C ARG A 529 116.28 41.62 -97.80
N GLU A 530 116.83 41.11 -98.90
CA GLU A 530 116.12 40.17 -99.79
C GLU A 530 116.00 38.77 -99.17
N ARG A 531 117.00 38.30 -98.39
CA ARG A 531 116.89 37.09 -97.57
C ARG A 531 115.89 37.26 -96.43
N GLU A 532 115.91 38.39 -95.73
CA GLU A 532 114.91 38.74 -94.70
C GLU A 532 113.49 38.86 -95.28
N GLY A 533 113.36 39.16 -96.57
CA GLY A 533 112.10 39.16 -97.32
C GLY A 533 111.73 37.80 -97.95
N SER A 534 112.56 36.76 -97.84
CA SER A 534 112.23 35.42 -98.36
C SER A 534 111.37 34.67 -97.37
N ILE A 535 110.13 34.41 -97.78
CA ILE A 535 109.19 33.54 -97.08
C ILE A 535 108.69 32.56 -98.14
N ASP A 536 109.13 31.31 -98.02
CA ASP A 536 109.02 30.32 -99.11
C ASP A 536 107.63 29.67 -99.17
N ASP A 537 106.87 29.69 -98.07
CA ASP A 537 105.48 29.20 -97.98
C ASP A 537 104.52 30.28 -97.42
N ILE A 538 103.85 31.02 -98.31
CA ILE A 538 102.72 31.89 -97.92
C ILE A 538 101.41 31.11 -98.05
N ARG A 539 101.01 30.43 -96.97
CA ARG A 539 99.76 29.66 -96.91
C ARG A 539 98.56 30.58 -96.67
N ILE A 540 97.87 30.98 -97.74
CA ILE A 540 96.65 31.79 -97.67
C ILE A 540 95.48 30.98 -97.04
N PRO A 541 94.85 31.44 -95.94
CA PRO A 541 93.67 30.81 -95.36
C PRO A 541 92.44 30.86 -96.31
N SER A 542 91.77 29.72 -96.51
CA SER A 542 90.62 29.62 -97.43
C SER A 542 89.29 29.81 -96.72
N TRP A 543 88.52 30.81 -97.14
CA TRP A 543 87.13 31.05 -96.70
C TRP A 543 86.19 29.86 -96.95
N ARG A 544 86.43 29.04 -97.98
CA ARG A 544 85.51 27.93 -98.34
C ARG A 544 85.46 26.86 -97.24
N SER A 545 86.59 26.58 -96.59
CA SER A 545 86.71 25.61 -95.50
C SER A 545 85.86 25.92 -94.26
N ILE A 546 85.35 27.15 -94.12
CA ILE A 546 84.50 27.58 -93.00
C ILE A 546 83.06 27.07 -93.16
N SER A 547 82.61 26.81 -94.40
CA SER A 547 81.18 26.74 -94.75
C SER A 547 80.55 25.34 -94.66
N GLU A 548 81.25 24.30 -95.13
CA GLU A 548 80.61 23.02 -95.46
C GLU A 548 80.55 22.02 -94.28
N ALA A 549 81.39 22.19 -93.26
CA ALA A 549 81.64 21.17 -92.23
C ALA A 549 80.72 21.25 -90.98
N THR A 550 79.47 21.74 -91.08
CA THR A 550 78.57 21.87 -89.91
C THR A 550 77.14 21.29 -90.08
N SER A 551 76.85 20.55 -91.15
CA SER A 551 75.46 20.17 -91.50
C SER A 551 75.02 18.71 -91.23
N SER A 552 75.84 17.84 -90.62
CA SER A 552 75.58 16.39 -90.61
C SER A 552 75.86 15.63 -89.30
N ARG A 553 75.79 16.26 -88.12
CA ARG A 553 76.01 15.54 -86.84
C ARG A 553 75.26 16.07 -85.60
N CYS A 554 73.98 16.40 -85.76
CA CYS A 554 73.04 16.63 -84.65
C CYS A 554 71.72 15.88 -84.91
N ALA A 555 71.78 14.55 -84.91
CA ALA A 555 70.63 13.65 -84.92
C ALA A 555 70.95 12.45 -84.02
N SER A 556 69.92 11.91 -83.36
CA SER A 556 70.00 10.82 -82.37
C SER A 556 70.73 11.15 -81.06
N GLU A 557 70.00 11.70 -80.08
CA GLU A 557 69.96 11.18 -78.68
C GLU A 557 68.90 11.90 -77.84
N SER A 558 67.72 11.30 -77.73
CA SER A 558 66.68 11.64 -76.72
C SER A 558 65.78 10.42 -76.51
N GLY A 559 66.24 9.49 -75.66
CA GLY A 559 65.47 8.29 -75.31
C GLY A 559 64.44 8.58 -74.23
N ASP A 560 63.19 8.83 -74.63
CA ASP A 560 62.08 8.91 -73.68
C ASP A 560 61.90 7.57 -72.94
N THR A 561 62.05 7.59 -71.62
CA THR A 561 61.75 6.44 -70.75
C THR A 561 60.73 6.85 -69.70
N HIS A 562 59.49 7.12 -70.16
CA HIS A 562 58.35 7.26 -69.26
C HIS A 562 58.04 5.89 -68.62
N GLN A 563 58.44 5.70 -67.37
CA GLN A 563 57.87 4.67 -66.52
C GLN A 563 56.65 5.25 -65.78
N ASN A 564 55.47 4.73 -66.10
CA ASN A 564 54.27 4.99 -65.31
C ASN A 564 54.41 4.28 -63.95
N ALA A 565 54.02 4.97 -62.88
CA ALA A 565 54.04 4.43 -61.52
C ALA A 565 52.83 4.94 -60.72
N ASP A 566 51.64 4.58 -61.18
CA ASP A 566 50.38 4.69 -60.43
C ASP A 566 49.44 3.57 -60.89
N ASP A 567 49.33 2.48 -60.11
CA ASP A 567 48.13 1.62 -60.03
C ASP A 567 48.32 0.52 -58.97
N ALA A 568 47.87 0.79 -57.73
CA ALA A 568 47.74 -0.22 -56.67
C ALA A 568 46.85 0.28 -55.50
N VAL A 569 45.55 0.49 -55.72
CA VAL A 569 44.58 0.69 -54.63
C VAL A 569 44.01 -0.67 -54.19
N PRO A 570 44.32 -1.18 -52.97
CA PRO A 570 43.65 -2.34 -52.41
C PRO A 570 42.33 -1.90 -51.76
N ASN A 571 41.26 -1.89 -52.53
CA ASN A 571 39.91 -1.69 -52.01
C ASN A 571 39.47 -2.99 -51.30
N LEU A 572 39.26 -2.96 -49.97
CA LEU A 572 38.77 -4.11 -49.19
C LEU A 572 37.58 -3.70 -48.32
N SER A 573 36.39 -3.87 -48.89
CA SER A 573 35.09 -3.69 -48.25
C SER A 573 34.53 -5.04 -47.74
N GLU A 574 33.97 -5.03 -46.52
CA GLU A 574 33.02 -6.01 -45.97
C GLU A 574 33.50 -7.49 -45.85
N ASN A 575 33.48 -8.11 -44.68
CA ASN A 575 32.21 -8.58 -44.12
C ASN A 575 32.29 -9.10 -42.65
N ARG A 576 31.11 -9.12 -42.01
CA ARG A 576 30.69 -9.99 -40.87
C ARG A 576 31.58 -10.11 -39.62
N ALA A 577 31.09 -9.48 -38.55
CA ALA A 577 30.84 -10.18 -37.29
C ALA A 577 29.46 -9.76 -36.74
N VAL A 578 28.66 -10.71 -36.27
CA VAL A 578 27.32 -10.50 -35.69
C VAL A 578 27.17 -11.42 -34.49
N ASN A 579 26.62 -10.88 -33.38
CA ASN A 579 26.56 -11.47 -32.04
C ASN A 579 27.95 -11.57 -31.37
N SER A 580 28.08 -11.49 -30.04
CA SER A 580 27.06 -11.63 -28.98
C SER A 580 27.30 -10.73 -27.76
N LEU A 581 26.21 -10.48 -27.00
CA LEU A 581 26.13 -9.75 -25.72
C LEU A 581 26.37 -8.23 -25.81
#